data_AF-A0A8J7BNC5-F1
#
_entry.id   AF-A0A8J7BNC5-F1
#
_cell.length_a   1.000
_cell.length_b   1.000
_cell.length_c   1.000
_cell.angle_alpha   90.00
_cell.angle_beta   90.00
_cell.angle_gamma   90.00
#
_symmetry.space_group_name_H-M   'P 1'
#
loop_
_entity.id
_entity.type
_entity.pdbx_description
1 polymer ?
#
loop_
_entity_poly.entity_id
_entity_poly.type
_entity_poly.pdbx_seq_one_letter_code
_entity_poly.pdbx_strand_id
1 'polypeptide(L)'
;MLPNRRPTVRAGLAASLLVVLTACANSSTGNVFKDSLAADSKLRESTGNVGQPGGDGQTATNANRPADFPAEIPIYPESQLQDIVPVASPTPASPTPTDAATNATANPTEKTTGQAQWTSGDPSNFVQSFYLQQLQTNGWQLVSQATQDLPATLVARRNDLQITVAIGATATFALPTPSDRPDNASPAPSSTPIPSSSSTSTVFTIDYAYESGSVSSQAVNPNSEAPQPGDSEFVGPVLEGATASGTTSPATSTPVTANPQGFTDLDKAPKELRSYLKDLAQLGVLPLRSSDTKSTAANRSTLFEPNKIITRREYARWLVTANNRIYSDRSGQQVRLGSSGTKPVFQDVPKTNPDFEVIQGLAEAGIIPSPLSGEATVVSFRPDAPLTREVMLLWKLPLDTRQALPAASLDAVKETWGFQDAGKIDPKALRAVLADFQNGDLANIRRALGYTTLFQPKKSVTRAEAAATLWYFGSQGEGLSALELLQSPSGVTASPRPDGP
;
A
#
# COMPACT_ATOMS: atom_id res chain seq x y z
N MET A 1 14.55 -85.58 2.93
CA MET A 1 15.51 -84.93 3.83
C MET A 1 14.79 -83.84 4.60
N LEU A 2 14.56 -84.05 5.91
CA LEU A 2 14.25 -83.00 6.91
C LEU A 2 15.52 -82.12 7.13
N PRO A 3 15.48 -80.97 7.85
CA PRO A 3 14.47 -80.49 8.82
C PRO A 3 13.97 -79.04 8.54
N ASN A 4 12.81 -78.56 8.99
CA ASN A 4 12.18 -78.51 10.33
C ASN A 4 12.85 -77.51 11.30
N ARG A 5 12.16 -76.39 11.58
CA ARG A 5 11.74 -75.92 12.93
C ARG A 5 11.47 -74.40 12.96
N ARG A 6 10.19 -74.02 13.08
CA ARG A 6 9.71 -72.96 14.01
C ARG A 6 9.36 -73.69 15.34
N PRO A 7 9.06 -73.08 16.53
CA PRO A 7 8.56 -71.72 16.80
C PRO A 7 8.99 -71.10 18.17
N THR A 8 8.26 -70.04 18.57
CA THR A 8 7.90 -69.57 19.93
C THR A 8 8.74 -68.54 20.72
N VAL A 9 8.13 -67.35 20.85
CA VAL A 9 7.77 -66.61 22.09
C VAL A 9 8.90 -65.89 22.86
N ARG A 10 8.79 -64.56 22.91
CA ARG A 10 8.47 -63.80 24.13
C ARG A 10 8.09 -62.35 23.79
N ALA A 11 6.84 -62.02 24.12
CA ALA A 11 6.36 -60.68 24.36
C ALA A 11 7.07 -60.08 25.58
N GLY A 12 7.25 -58.76 25.58
CA GLY A 12 7.60 -58.00 26.78
C GLY A 12 8.80 -57.07 26.63
N LEU A 13 8.60 -55.91 26.00
CA LEU A 13 9.24 -54.66 26.45
C LEU A 13 8.53 -53.43 25.87
N ALA A 14 7.20 -53.38 26.01
CA ALA A 14 6.37 -52.20 25.75
C ALA A 14 6.19 -51.35 27.03
N ALA A 15 7.22 -51.27 27.89
CA ALA A 15 7.13 -50.61 29.19
C ALA A 15 8.48 -49.99 29.63
N SER A 16 9.23 -49.37 28.71
CA SER A 16 10.54 -48.78 29.07
C SER A 16 10.96 -47.55 28.26
N LEU A 17 10.02 -46.82 27.63
CA LEU A 17 10.34 -45.54 26.98
C LEU A 17 9.20 -44.51 27.13
N LEU A 18 8.62 -44.44 28.32
CA LEU A 18 7.54 -43.50 28.68
C LEU A 18 7.74 -42.90 30.08
N VAL A 19 9.02 -42.71 30.50
CA VAL A 19 9.37 -42.15 31.83
C VAL A 19 10.53 -41.12 31.81
N VAL A 20 11.01 -40.65 30.65
CA VAL A 20 11.97 -39.53 30.64
C VAL A 20 11.55 -38.50 29.60
N LEU A 21 10.69 -37.56 30.01
CA LEU A 21 10.63 -36.17 29.52
C LEU A 21 9.66 -35.28 30.34
N THR A 22 8.90 -35.82 31.29
CA THR A 22 8.20 -35.03 32.32
C THR A 22 9.10 -34.78 33.54
N ALA A 23 10.17 -33.99 33.36
CA ALA A 23 11.01 -33.53 34.47
C ALA A 23 11.67 -32.17 34.16
N CYS A 24 10.91 -31.19 33.66
CA CYS A 24 11.25 -29.75 33.74
C CYS A 24 9.98 -28.93 33.93
N ALA A 25 9.21 -29.18 35.01
CA ALA A 25 8.07 -28.31 35.38
C ALA A 25 8.07 -27.90 36.86
N ASN A 26 9.15 -28.17 37.60
CA ASN A 26 9.23 -27.73 38.99
C ASN A 26 10.69 -27.54 39.42
N SER A 27 11.32 -26.45 38.96
CA SER A 27 12.58 -25.96 39.52
C SER A 27 12.33 -24.64 40.26
N SER A 28 12.99 -24.48 41.40
CA SER A 28 12.87 -23.36 42.35
C SER A 28 13.30 -22.00 41.77
N THR A 29 13.71 -21.94 40.51
CA THR A 29 14.05 -20.72 39.78
C THR A 29 12.81 -19.98 39.25
N GLY A 30 11.65 -20.65 39.13
CA GLY A 30 10.40 -20.03 38.66
C GLY A 30 9.64 -19.19 39.70
N ASN A 31 9.91 -19.40 40.99
CA ASN A 31 9.23 -18.63 42.06
C ASN A 31 9.88 -17.25 42.29
N VAL A 32 11.17 -17.09 41.97
CA VAL A 32 11.90 -15.82 42.15
C VAL A 32 11.49 -14.76 41.12
N PHE A 33 11.09 -15.18 39.91
CA PHE A 33 10.52 -14.27 38.90
C PHE A 33 9.04 -13.93 39.17
N LYS A 34 8.30 -14.80 39.87
CA LYS A 34 6.92 -14.51 40.28
C LYS A 34 6.87 -13.44 41.37
N ASP A 35 7.84 -13.45 42.29
CA ASP A 35 7.94 -12.44 43.34
C ASP A 35 8.50 -11.10 42.84
N SER A 36 9.24 -11.07 41.72
CA SER A 36 9.72 -9.81 41.10
C SER A 36 8.72 -9.15 40.13
N LEU A 37 7.62 -9.85 39.80
CA LEU A 37 6.52 -9.37 38.95
C LEU A 37 5.23 -9.16 39.74
N ALA A 38 5.25 -9.40 41.05
CA ALA A 38 4.15 -9.02 41.94
C ALA A 38 4.03 -7.49 41.93
N ALA A 39 2.81 -7.01 41.63
CA ALA A 39 2.50 -5.59 41.61
C ALA A 39 2.88 -4.92 42.94
N ASP A 40 3.49 -3.74 42.84
CA ASP A 40 3.84 -2.88 43.96
C ASP A 40 2.63 -2.71 44.91
N SER A 41 2.83 -3.11 46.16
CA SER A 41 1.83 -3.07 47.24
C SER A 41 1.35 -1.65 47.60
N LYS A 42 1.85 -0.59 46.95
CA LYS A 42 1.38 0.79 47.14
C LYS A 42 0.31 1.28 46.16
N LEU A 43 -0.21 0.47 45.25
CA LEU A 43 -1.35 0.84 44.38
C LEU A 43 -2.71 0.30 44.85
N ARG A 44 -2.83 -0.14 46.11
CA ARG A 44 -4.07 -0.67 46.71
C ARG A 44 -4.83 0.33 47.60
N GLU A 45 -4.79 1.61 47.26
CA GLU A 45 -5.76 2.59 47.77
C GLU A 45 -6.34 3.41 46.61
N SER A 46 -7.11 2.75 45.75
CA SER A 46 -8.37 3.34 45.28
C SER A 46 -9.38 2.21 45.02
N THR A 47 -10.49 2.35 45.72
CA THR A 47 -11.53 1.35 45.96
C THR A 47 -12.46 1.26 44.75
N GLY A 48 -12.91 0.04 44.38
CA GLY A 48 -14.06 -0.09 43.46
C GLY A 48 -14.33 -1.45 42.82
N ASN A 49 -14.64 -2.46 43.63
CA ASN A 49 -15.45 -3.67 43.34
C ASN A 49 -15.40 -4.39 41.96
N VAL A 50 -14.61 -5.47 41.96
CA VAL A 50 -14.98 -6.90 41.73
C VAL A 50 -16.34 -7.25 41.09
N GLY A 51 -16.26 -8.02 40.00
CA GLY A 51 -17.22 -9.03 39.55
C GLY A 51 -16.57 -10.04 38.59
N GLN A 52 -16.67 -11.34 38.88
CA GLN A 52 -16.07 -12.49 38.16
C GLN A 52 -17.18 -13.57 37.99
N PRO A 53 -17.03 -14.67 37.21
CA PRO A 53 -16.73 -14.88 35.78
C PRO A 53 -17.91 -15.55 35.02
N GLY A 54 -17.95 -15.50 33.68
CA GLY A 54 -18.73 -16.47 32.89
C GLY A 54 -18.96 -16.14 31.41
N GLY A 55 -18.61 -17.10 30.53
CA GLY A 55 -19.35 -17.42 29.29
C GLY A 55 -19.14 -16.57 28.03
N ASP A 56 -18.57 -17.22 27.00
CA ASP A 56 -18.67 -17.00 25.55
C ASP A 56 -19.32 -15.71 24.97
N GLY A 57 -18.58 -15.04 24.08
CA GLY A 57 -19.11 -14.37 22.89
C GLY A 57 -19.58 -12.91 23.03
N GLN A 58 -18.94 -12.04 22.23
CA GLN A 58 -19.40 -10.72 21.74
C GLN A 58 -19.26 -9.46 22.64
N THR A 59 -18.88 -8.38 21.94
CA THR A 59 -18.93 -6.94 22.25
C THR A 59 -17.91 -6.37 23.25
N ALA A 60 -16.85 -5.75 22.71
CA ALA A 60 -16.00 -4.82 23.45
C ALA A 60 -16.82 -3.59 23.89
N THR A 61 -16.65 -3.24 25.15
CA THR A 61 -17.47 -2.32 25.94
C THR A 61 -17.19 -0.84 25.72
N ASN A 62 -18.29 -0.08 25.70
CA ASN A 62 -18.49 1.35 25.48
C ASN A 62 -18.02 2.26 26.64
N ALA A 63 -16.88 1.99 27.27
CA ALA A 63 -16.52 2.56 28.58
C ALA A 63 -16.00 4.02 28.60
N ASN A 64 -16.01 4.74 27.47
CA ASN A 64 -15.49 6.12 27.43
C ASN A 64 -16.34 7.11 26.63
N ARG A 65 -17.61 6.79 26.34
CA ARG A 65 -18.47 7.60 25.46
C ARG A 65 -19.22 8.69 26.24
N PRO A 66 -19.11 9.98 25.86
CA PRO A 66 -19.95 11.05 26.42
C PRO A 66 -21.44 10.85 26.13
N ALA A 67 -22.31 11.36 27.02
CA ALA A 67 -23.77 11.21 26.89
C ALA A 67 -24.35 11.84 25.62
N ASP A 68 -23.74 12.90 25.10
CA ASP A 68 -24.18 13.63 23.90
C ASP A 68 -23.37 13.27 22.63
N PHE A 69 -22.49 12.26 22.69
CA PHE A 69 -21.64 11.88 21.56
C PHE A 69 -22.29 10.80 20.69
N PRO A 70 -22.50 11.04 19.37
CA PRO A 70 -23.22 10.11 18.49
C PRO A 70 -22.70 8.68 18.52
N ALA A 71 -23.60 7.72 18.80
CA ALA A 71 -23.30 6.28 18.96
C ALA A 71 -22.56 5.68 17.74
N GLU A 72 -22.80 6.25 16.57
CA GLU A 72 -22.32 5.81 15.27
C GLU A 72 -20.83 6.10 15.04
N ILE A 73 -20.26 7.06 15.80
CA ILE A 73 -18.86 7.44 15.67
C ILE A 73 -17.99 6.39 16.37
N PRO A 74 -17.02 5.78 15.65
CA PRO A 74 -16.07 4.84 16.25
C PRO A 74 -15.16 5.59 17.24
N ILE A 75 -14.92 5.00 18.41
CA ILE A 75 -13.99 5.53 19.42
C ILE A 75 -12.75 4.66 19.43
N TYR A 76 -11.57 5.27 19.44
CA TYR A 76 -10.29 4.55 19.52
C TYR A 76 -10.19 3.80 20.87
N PRO A 77 -9.98 2.47 20.91
CA PRO A 77 -10.08 1.67 22.14
C PRO A 77 -9.14 2.11 23.27
N GLU A 78 -7.91 2.50 22.94
CA GLU A 78 -6.89 2.92 23.91
C GLU A 78 -6.83 4.45 24.07
N SER A 79 -7.97 5.13 23.95
CA SER A 79 -8.06 6.59 24.10
C SER A 79 -8.77 7.02 25.38
N GLN A 80 -8.31 8.13 25.96
CA GLN A 80 -8.91 8.83 27.09
C GLN A 80 -9.49 10.16 26.63
N LEU A 81 -10.74 10.45 27.00
CA LEU A 81 -11.40 11.71 26.71
C LEU A 81 -10.78 12.83 27.55
N GLN A 82 -10.40 13.93 26.90
CA GLN A 82 -9.81 15.09 27.56
C GLN A 82 -10.86 16.19 27.84
N ASP A 83 -11.59 16.61 26.80
CA ASP A 83 -12.57 17.71 26.87
C ASP A 83 -13.69 17.55 25.83
N ILE A 84 -14.87 18.11 26.12
CA ILE A 84 -16.02 18.22 25.20
C ILE A 84 -16.43 19.69 25.14
N VAL A 85 -16.49 20.27 23.95
CA VAL A 85 -17.03 21.62 23.74
C VAL A 85 -18.36 21.52 22.98
N PRO A 86 -19.51 21.76 23.63
CA PRO A 86 -20.75 22.02 22.93
C PRO A 86 -20.65 23.41 22.27
N VAL A 87 -20.68 23.47 20.94
CA VAL A 87 -20.70 24.77 20.25
C VAL A 87 -22.12 25.32 20.31
N ALA A 88 -22.43 26.04 21.39
CA ALA A 88 -23.69 26.77 21.52
C ALA A 88 -23.74 27.91 20.49
N SER A 89 -24.88 28.05 19.81
CA SER A 89 -25.19 29.14 18.87
C SER A 89 -25.05 30.52 19.55
N PRO A 90 -24.73 31.60 18.80
CA PRO A 90 -24.50 32.92 19.38
C PRO A 90 -25.73 33.44 20.13
N THR A 91 -25.47 33.95 21.33
CA THR A 91 -26.42 34.55 22.27
C THR A 91 -27.30 35.61 21.59
N PRO A 92 -28.64 35.58 21.76
CA PRO A 92 -29.49 36.70 21.35
C PRO A 92 -29.20 37.90 22.26
N ALA A 93 -28.92 39.05 21.67
CA ALA A 93 -28.88 40.32 22.38
C ALA A 93 -30.20 40.55 23.15
N SER A 94 -30.08 41.16 24.33
CA SER A 94 -31.17 41.47 25.27
C SER A 94 -32.45 42.02 24.61
N PRO A 95 -33.65 41.59 25.05
CA PRO A 95 -34.89 42.26 24.72
C PRO A 95 -35.18 43.36 25.75
N THR A 96 -35.58 44.55 25.29
CA THR A 96 -36.33 45.52 26.10
C THR A 96 -37.80 45.44 25.67
N PRO A 97 -38.78 45.55 26.58
CA PRO A 97 -40.04 44.83 26.49
C PRO A 97 -41.18 45.72 26.00
N THR A 98 -42.09 45.23 25.15
CA THR A 98 -43.51 45.64 25.18
C THR A 98 -44.41 44.58 24.51
N ASP A 99 -45.26 43.99 25.35
CA ASP A 99 -46.60 43.42 25.13
C ASP A 99 -46.90 42.14 24.32
N ALA A 100 -47.31 41.13 25.11
CA ALA A 100 -48.56 40.35 25.01
C ALA A 100 -48.66 39.18 24.01
N ALA A 101 -48.12 38.04 24.47
CA ALA A 101 -48.70 36.69 24.51
C ALA A 101 -49.73 36.26 23.44
N THR A 102 -49.36 35.26 22.61
CA THR A 102 -50.09 33.97 22.54
C THR A 102 -49.26 32.89 21.81
N ASN A 103 -49.18 31.72 22.45
CA ASN A 103 -48.77 30.39 21.96
C ASN A 103 -48.06 30.28 20.60
N ALA A 104 -46.75 30.05 20.63
CA ALA A 104 -46.03 29.34 19.58
C ALA A 104 -45.20 28.22 20.21
N THR A 105 -45.59 26.98 19.90
CA THR A 105 -44.81 25.76 20.08
C THR A 105 -43.41 25.97 19.51
N ALA A 106 -42.39 25.95 20.37
CA ALA A 106 -41.01 25.93 19.94
C ALA A 106 -40.75 24.62 19.18
N ASN A 107 -40.54 24.72 17.87
CA ASN A 107 -39.78 23.72 17.13
C ASN A 107 -38.30 23.99 17.41
N PRO A 108 -37.55 23.10 18.09
CA PRO A 108 -36.10 23.16 18.03
C PRO A 108 -35.66 22.40 16.78
N THR A 109 -35.43 23.12 15.69
CA THR A 109 -34.53 22.59 14.65
C THR A 109 -33.12 23.03 15.03
N GLU A 110 -32.60 22.48 16.13
CA GLU A 110 -31.25 22.77 16.60
C GLU A 110 -30.26 21.96 15.77
N LYS A 111 -29.34 22.67 15.09
CA LYS A 111 -28.18 22.08 14.43
C LYS A 111 -27.23 21.58 15.51
N THR A 112 -27.30 20.31 15.88
CA THR A 112 -26.37 19.72 16.86
C THR A 112 -24.98 19.60 16.24
N THR A 113 -24.05 20.44 16.70
CA THR A 113 -22.61 20.36 16.39
C THR A 113 -21.80 20.25 17.67
N GLY A 114 -20.84 19.34 17.72
CA GLY A 114 -19.97 19.17 18.88
C GLY A 114 -18.54 18.81 18.51
N GLN A 115 -17.61 19.11 19.41
CA GLN A 115 -16.19 18.73 19.32
C GLN A 115 -15.80 17.93 20.56
N ALA A 116 -15.12 16.81 20.36
CA ALA A 116 -14.55 15.98 21.42
C ALA A 116 -13.05 15.80 21.21
N GLN A 117 -12.24 16.06 22.24
CA GLN A 117 -10.80 15.87 22.22
C GLN A 117 -10.39 14.63 23.00
N TRP A 118 -9.48 13.85 22.45
CA TRP A 118 -9.03 12.56 22.95
C TRP A 118 -7.51 12.50 22.97
N THR A 119 -6.98 11.73 23.92
CA THR A 119 -5.55 11.44 24.03
C THR A 119 -5.32 9.94 24.06
N SER A 120 -4.22 9.46 23.49
CA SER A 120 -3.83 8.05 23.50
C SER A 120 -2.32 7.92 23.69
N GLY A 121 -1.88 6.87 24.39
CA GLY A 121 -0.46 6.53 24.51
C GLY A 121 0.13 5.91 23.23
N ASP A 122 -0.71 5.61 22.23
CA ASP A 122 -0.26 5.02 20.98
C ASP A 122 0.25 6.09 19.99
N PRO A 123 1.20 5.75 19.11
CA PRO A 123 1.65 6.65 18.05
C PRO A 123 0.52 7.05 17.08
N SER A 124 0.61 8.25 16.52
CA SER A 124 -0.45 8.84 15.67
C SER A 124 -0.82 8.01 14.44
N ASN A 125 0.12 7.24 13.90
CA ASN A 125 -0.14 6.34 12.77
C ASN A 125 -1.10 5.19 13.14
N PHE A 126 -1.14 4.73 14.40
CA PHE A 126 -2.10 3.71 14.84
C PHE A 126 -3.50 4.28 14.96
N VAL A 127 -3.65 5.47 15.55
CA VAL A 127 -4.92 6.18 15.63
C VAL A 127 -5.47 6.48 14.23
N GLN A 128 -4.61 6.94 13.32
CA GLN A 128 -4.99 7.22 11.93
C GLN A 128 -5.43 5.95 11.18
N SER A 129 -4.66 4.86 11.30
CA SER A 129 -5.00 3.59 10.65
C SER A 129 -6.33 3.04 11.15
N PHE A 130 -6.60 3.18 12.45
CA PHE A 130 -7.88 2.78 13.03
C PHE A 130 -9.05 3.55 12.41
N TYR A 131 -9.00 4.90 12.36
CA TYR A 131 -10.11 5.67 11.79
C TYR A 131 -10.30 5.40 10.29
N LEU A 132 -9.21 5.28 9.51
CA LEU A 132 -9.32 4.88 8.11
C LEU A 132 -10.02 3.53 7.94
N GLN A 133 -9.63 2.54 8.74
CA GLN A 133 -10.23 1.21 8.68
C GLN A 133 -11.69 1.21 9.15
N GLN A 134 -12.01 1.88 10.26
CA GLN A 134 -13.35 1.90 10.83
C GLN A 134 -14.34 2.66 9.93
N LEU A 135 -13.91 3.76 9.32
CA LEU A 135 -14.78 4.53 8.42
C LEU A 135 -15.04 3.75 7.13
N GLN A 136 -14.04 3.06 6.58
CA GLN A 136 -14.22 2.22 5.38
C GLN A 136 -15.08 0.98 5.62
N THR A 137 -14.97 0.36 6.79
CA THR A 137 -15.69 -0.91 7.09
C THR A 137 -17.10 -0.69 7.62
N ASN A 138 -17.39 0.44 8.28
CA ASN A 138 -18.70 0.70 8.89
C ASN A 138 -19.63 1.60 8.04
N GLY A 139 -19.46 1.59 6.72
CA GLY A 139 -20.39 2.28 5.81
C GLY A 139 -20.33 3.81 5.87
N TRP A 140 -19.18 4.38 6.24
CA TRP A 140 -18.93 5.82 6.09
C TRP A 140 -18.34 6.11 4.71
N GLN A 141 -18.80 7.19 4.08
CA GLN A 141 -18.24 7.72 2.85
C GLN A 141 -17.11 8.69 3.20
N LEU A 142 -15.88 8.37 2.81
CA LEU A 142 -14.74 9.25 3.02
C LEU A 142 -14.81 10.41 2.02
N VAL A 143 -14.98 11.63 2.53
CA VAL A 143 -15.14 12.86 1.73
C VAL A 143 -13.77 13.47 1.44
N SER A 144 -12.88 13.52 2.42
CA SER A 144 -11.50 14.00 2.23
C SER A 144 -10.53 13.37 3.21
N GLN A 145 -9.29 13.19 2.76
CA GLN A 145 -8.18 12.70 3.59
C GLN A 145 -6.95 13.57 3.33
N ALA A 146 -6.50 14.29 4.36
CA ALA A 146 -5.29 15.07 4.35
C ALA A 146 -4.33 14.44 5.37
N THR A 147 -3.60 13.43 4.93
CA THR A 147 -2.70 12.61 5.77
C THR A 147 -1.24 13.04 5.69
N GLN A 148 -0.93 13.98 4.79
CA GLN A 148 0.43 14.46 4.51
C GLN A 148 0.85 15.66 5.39
N ASP A 149 -0.10 16.33 6.07
CA ASP A 149 0.12 17.45 6.98
C ASP A 149 -0.22 17.06 8.44
N LEU A 150 0.44 17.69 9.42
CA LEU A 150 0.09 17.57 10.84
C LEU A 150 -0.71 18.80 11.29
N PRO A 151 -1.93 18.64 11.84
CA PRO A 151 -2.59 17.37 12.15
C PRO A 151 -3.18 16.66 10.92
N ALA A 152 -3.07 15.33 10.87
CA ALA A 152 -3.67 14.53 9.82
C ALA A 152 -5.20 14.61 9.95
N THR A 153 -5.89 15.04 8.89
CA THR A 153 -7.33 15.33 8.93
C THR A 153 -8.11 14.35 8.04
N LEU A 154 -9.09 13.67 8.62
CA LEU A 154 -9.97 12.71 7.95
C LEU A 154 -11.42 13.22 8.03
N VAL A 155 -12.08 13.40 6.90
CA VAL A 155 -13.48 13.82 6.84
C VAL A 155 -14.31 12.70 6.25
N ALA A 156 -15.33 12.25 6.98
CA ALA A 156 -16.21 11.18 6.56
C ALA A 156 -17.68 11.52 6.85
N ARG A 157 -18.57 10.98 6.03
CA ARG A 157 -20.01 11.21 6.12
C ARG A 157 -20.77 9.89 6.15
N ARG A 158 -21.80 9.81 6.97
CA ARG A 158 -22.73 8.69 7.01
C ARG A 158 -24.13 9.22 7.31
N ASN A 159 -25.05 9.01 6.37
CA ASN A 159 -26.39 9.61 6.39
C ASN A 159 -26.29 11.15 6.50
N ASP A 160 -26.96 11.73 7.49
CA ASP A 160 -26.96 13.17 7.77
C ASP A 160 -25.82 13.61 8.68
N LEU A 161 -24.96 12.68 9.13
CA LEU A 161 -23.85 12.94 10.06
C LEU A 161 -22.52 13.05 9.30
N GLN A 162 -21.86 14.20 9.40
CA GLN A 162 -20.49 14.40 8.95
C GLN A 162 -19.56 14.51 10.16
N ILE A 163 -18.41 13.86 10.07
CA ILE A 163 -17.34 13.96 11.06
C ILE A 163 -16.03 14.43 10.43
N THR A 164 -15.24 15.14 11.22
CA THR A 164 -13.86 15.52 10.91
C THR A 164 -12.97 15.08 12.06
N VAL A 165 -12.04 14.15 11.80
CA VAL A 165 -11.06 13.65 12.76
C VAL A 165 -9.71 14.30 12.46
N ALA A 166 -9.18 15.09 13.38
CA ALA A 166 -7.85 15.70 13.25
C ALA A 166 -6.87 15.10 14.26
N ILE A 167 -5.75 14.56 13.79
CA ILE A 167 -4.81 13.77 14.59
C ILE A 167 -3.47 14.52 14.67
N GLY A 168 -3.16 15.03 15.87
CA GLY A 168 -1.99 15.86 16.16
C GLY A 168 -0.71 15.10 16.50
N ALA A 169 0.39 15.86 16.60
CA ALA A 169 1.75 15.34 16.80
C ALA A 169 2.01 14.84 18.23
N THR A 170 2.94 13.90 18.33
CA THR A 170 3.49 13.33 19.56
C THR A 170 4.27 14.36 20.37
N ALA A 171 3.89 14.59 21.63
CA ALA A 171 4.67 15.45 22.53
C ALA A 171 5.78 14.65 23.23
N THR A 172 7.05 14.98 22.96
CA THR A 172 8.22 14.44 23.67
C THR A 172 8.57 15.37 24.84
N PHE A 173 8.34 14.95 26.08
CA PHE A 173 8.84 15.67 27.25
C PHE A 173 10.29 15.27 27.54
N ALA A 174 11.25 16.16 27.28
CA ALA A 174 12.62 16.00 27.76
C ALA A 174 12.75 16.63 29.15
N LEU A 175 13.13 15.85 30.17
CA LEU A 175 13.42 16.36 31.50
C LEU A 175 14.80 17.09 31.49
N PRO A 176 14.95 18.28 32.12
CA PRO A 176 16.23 18.98 32.11
C PRO A 176 17.28 18.22 32.94
N THR A 177 18.43 17.92 32.33
CA THR A 177 19.61 17.36 33.00
C THR A 177 20.29 18.43 33.88
N PRO A 178 20.65 18.12 35.14
CA PRO A 178 21.55 18.97 35.91
C PRO A 178 23.00 18.74 35.47
N SER A 179 23.59 19.72 34.79
CA SER A 179 25.05 19.83 34.65
C SER A 179 25.61 20.48 35.91
N ASP A 180 26.48 19.76 36.63
CA ASP A 180 27.73 20.28 37.20
C ASP A 180 28.37 19.25 38.15
N ARG A 181 29.45 18.59 37.70
CA ARG A 181 30.68 18.39 38.48
C ARG A 181 31.82 17.75 37.65
N PRO A 182 33.06 18.25 37.73
CA PRO A 182 34.21 17.60 37.12
C PRO A 182 35.00 16.70 38.09
N ASP A 183 35.76 15.80 37.47
CA ASP A 183 37.02 15.16 37.88
C ASP A 183 37.03 13.81 38.65
N ASN A 184 37.47 12.80 37.87
CA ASN A 184 38.62 11.90 38.11
C ASN A 184 38.47 10.67 39.05
N ALA A 185 38.43 9.45 38.45
CA ALA A 185 39.42 8.37 38.62
C ALA A 185 38.88 6.93 38.35
N SER A 186 39.69 6.15 37.60
CA SER A 186 39.83 4.67 37.55
C SER A 186 38.82 3.80 36.75
N PRO A 187 39.29 2.77 35.99
CA PRO A 187 38.43 1.88 35.21
C PRO A 187 38.11 0.57 35.95
N ALA A 188 36.83 0.19 36.00
CA ALA A 188 36.37 -1.17 36.30
C ALA A 188 35.14 -1.52 35.42
N PRO A 189 34.90 -2.79 35.07
CA PRO A 189 34.03 -3.16 33.96
C PRO A 189 32.57 -3.39 34.37
N SER A 190 31.68 -3.27 33.37
CA SER A 190 30.28 -3.72 33.33
C SER A 190 29.24 -2.75 33.91
N SER A 191 28.44 -2.15 33.03
CA SER A 191 27.02 -1.88 33.28
C SER A 191 26.25 -1.83 31.96
N THR A 192 25.24 -2.68 31.92
CA THR A 192 24.15 -2.78 30.95
C THR A 192 23.53 -1.40 30.67
N PRO A 193 23.19 -1.04 29.41
CA PRO A 193 22.40 0.16 29.17
C PRO A 193 20.97 -0.07 29.69
N ILE A 194 20.54 0.75 30.63
CA ILE A 194 19.13 0.86 31.03
C ILE A 194 18.41 1.61 29.90
N PRO A 195 17.39 1.03 29.24
CA PRO A 195 16.65 1.76 28.22
C PRO A 195 15.87 2.90 28.87
N SER A 196 16.15 4.13 28.44
CA SER A 196 15.32 5.29 28.75
C SER A 196 14.02 5.14 27.96
N SER A 197 12.92 4.76 28.61
CA SER A 197 11.59 4.72 28.00
C SER A 197 11.07 6.14 27.80
N SER A 198 11.05 6.58 26.55
CA SER A 198 10.28 7.76 26.13
C SER A 198 8.81 7.34 25.96
N SER A 199 7.93 7.88 26.80
CA SER A 199 6.48 7.75 26.59
C SER A 199 6.04 8.80 25.58
N THR A 200 5.46 8.33 24.48
CA THR A 200 4.89 9.17 23.42
C THR A 200 3.38 9.21 23.61
N SER A 201 2.75 10.38 23.52
CA SER A 201 1.29 10.53 23.63
C SER A 201 0.78 11.30 22.42
N THR A 202 -0.30 10.79 21.82
CA THR A 202 -0.99 11.34 20.65
C THR A 202 -2.28 12.02 21.11
N VAL A 203 -2.53 13.23 20.62
CA VAL A 203 -3.77 13.97 20.85
C VAL A 203 -4.54 14.08 19.53
N PHE A 204 -5.85 13.81 19.54
CA PHE A 204 -6.72 13.94 18.37
C PHE A 204 -8.08 14.52 18.73
N THR A 205 -8.72 15.21 17.79
CA THR A 205 -10.06 15.79 17.94
C THR A 205 -11.04 15.17 16.94
N ILE A 206 -12.31 15.08 17.33
CA ILE A 206 -13.41 14.66 16.48
C ILE A 206 -14.48 15.74 16.54
N ASP A 207 -14.69 16.42 15.40
CA ASP A 207 -15.79 17.34 15.18
C ASP A 207 -16.92 16.59 14.48
N TYR A 208 -18.18 16.85 14.88
CA TYR A 208 -19.34 16.24 14.24
C TYR A 208 -20.49 17.24 14.05
N ALA A 209 -21.25 17.08 12.96
CA ALA A 209 -22.39 17.92 12.59
C ALA A 209 -23.47 17.14 11.85
N TYR A 210 -24.75 17.46 12.12
CA TYR A 210 -25.89 16.94 11.37
C TYR A 210 -26.39 17.96 10.32
N GLU A 211 -26.60 17.53 9.07
CA GLU A 211 -27.21 18.35 8.01
C GLU A 211 -28.75 18.27 8.06
N SER A 212 -29.43 19.42 8.11
CA SER A 212 -30.91 19.47 8.14
C SER A 212 -31.52 19.12 6.77
N GLY A 213 -32.44 18.14 6.76
CA GLY A 213 -33.03 17.57 5.55
C GLY A 213 -33.78 18.55 4.65
N SER A 214 -33.60 18.37 3.34
CA SER A 214 -34.42 19.01 2.30
C SER A 214 -35.73 18.23 2.12
N VAL A 215 -36.86 18.89 2.37
CA VAL A 215 -38.21 18.35 2.12
C VAL A 215 -38.50 18.24 0.63
N SER A 216 -39.15 17.14 0.27
CA SER A 216 -39.69 16.81 -1.05
C SER A 216 -40.63 17.89 -1.59
N SER A 217 -40.58 18.17 -2.89
CA SER A 217 -41.71 18.76 -3.63
C SER A 217 -42.04 17.91 -4.86
N GLN A 218 -43.16 17.21 -4.73
CA GLN A 218 -43.92 16.65 -5.85
C GLN A 218 -44.41 17.79 -6.74
N ALA A 219 -44.24 17.63 -8.06
CA ALA A 219 -45.08 18.26 -9.07
C ALA A 219 -45.80 17.16 -9.85
N VAL A 220 -47.08 17.39 -10.10
CA VAL A 220 -48.11 16.42 -10.48
C VAL A 220 -48.39 16.49 -11.99
N ASN A 221 -48.39 15.33 -12.67
CA ASN A 221 -49.17 14.90 -13.87
C ASN A 221 -49.10 15.67 -15.22
N PRO A 222 -49.59 15.09 -16.36
CA PRO A 222 -50.25 13.79 -16.59
C PRO A 222 -49.72 12.93 -17.78
N ASN A 223 -49.99 11.63 -17.71
CA ASN A 223 -50.37 10.70 -18.79
C ASN A 223 -49.96 10.98 -20.26
N SER A 224 -49.13 10.10 -20.85
CA SER A 224 -49.24 9.63 -22.23
C SER A 224 -48.40 8.37 -22.43
N GLU A 225 -49.07 7.23 -22.59
CA GLU A 225 -48.51 5.98 -23.12
C GLU A 225 -47.89 6.22 -24.51
N ALA A 226 -46.74 5.60 -24.77
CA ALA A 226 -46.22 5.41 -26.13
C ALA A 226 -46.12 3.89 -26.40
N PRO A 227 -46.54 3.40 -27.58
CA PRO A 227 -46.86 1.99 -27.81
C PRO A 227 -45.63 1.08 -28.02
N GLN A 228 -45.78 -0.20 -27.66
CA GLN A 228 -44.81 -1.28 -27.88
C GLN A 228 -45.07 -2.02 -29.22
N PRO A 229 -44.09 -2.75 -29.77
CA PRO A 229 -44.19 -3.35 -31.10
C PRO A 229 -45.36 -4.35 -31.21
N GLY A 230 -46.33 -4.06 -32.08
CA GLY A 230 -47.53 -4.90 -32.29
C GLY A 230 -48.77 -4.16 -32.85
N ASP A 231 -48.78 -2.82 -32.84
CA ASP A 231 -49.93 -2.04 -33.30
C ASP A 231 -49.91 -1.71 -34.80
N SER A 232 -51.11 -1.53 -35.36
CA SER A 232 -51.41 -1.49 -36.82
C SER A 232 -50.95 -0.23 -37.57
N GLU A 233 -50.26 0.71 -36.91
CA GLU A 233 -49.76 1.95 -37.52
C GLU A 233 -48.23 2.11 -37.42
N PHE A 234 -47.48 1.05 -37.11
CA PHE A 234 -46.02 1.09 -37.08
C PHE A 234 -45.40 1.02 -38.49
N VAL A 235 -44.79 2.13 -38.95
CA VAL A 235 -44.01 2.21 -40.20
C VAL A 235 -42.51 2.32 -39.85
N GLY A 236 -41.77 1.22 -39.97
CA GLY A 236 -40.30 1.17 -39.74
C GLY A 236 -39.46 1.43 -41.01
N PRO A 237 -38.13 1.29 -40.95
CA PRO A 237 -37.32 0.87 -42.09
C PRO A 237 -37.01 -0.64 -42.02
N VAL A 238 -37.28 -1.33 -43.12
CA VAL A 238 -37.15 -2.79 -43.30
C VAL A 238 -35.69 -3.16 -43.59
N LEU A 239 -35.15 -4.17 -42.92
CA LEU A 239 -33.92 -4.87 -43.33
C LEU A 239 -34.27 -5.98 -44.33
N GLU A 240 -33.66 -5.95 -45.51
CA GLU A 240 -33.76 -7.02 -46.51
C GLU A 240 -32.93 -8.26 -46.14
N GLY A 241 -33.55 -9.43 -46.32
CA GLY A 241 -33.03 -10.73 -45.94
C GLY A 241 -32.23 -11.47 -47.03
N ALA A 242 -31.37 -12.35 -46.51
CA ALA A 242 -30.76 -13.56 -47.03
C ALA A 242 -31.07 -14.06 -48.46
N THR A 243 -30.00 -14.45 -49.17
CA THR A 243 -29.95 -15.62 -50.05
C THR A 243 -28.68 -16.45 -49.82
N ALA A 244 -28.84 -17.77 -49.89
CA ALA A 244 -27.92 -18.80 -49.43
C ALA A 244 -26.88 -19.28 -50.46
N SER A 245 -25.88 -20.00 -49.92
CA SER A 245 -25.14 -21.16 -50.48
C SER A 245 -23.65 -20.95 -50.79
N GLY A 246 -22.82 -21.71 -50.06
CA GLY A 246 -21.37 -21.84 -50.28
C GLY A 246 -20.71 -22.72 -49.20
N THR A 247 -20.74 -24.02 -49.42
CA THR A 247 -20.15 -25.11 -48.64
C THR A 247 -18.65 -24.94 -48.33
N THR A 248 -18.23 -25.09 -47.05
CA THR A 248 -17.12 -25.94 -46.57
C THR A 248 -17.03 -25.95 -45.04
N SER A 249 -16.91 -27.14 -44.44
CA SER A 249 -16.71 -27.44 -43.01
C SER A 249 -15.20 -27.54 -42.66
N PRO A 250 -14.78 -27.82 -41.41
CA PRO A 250 -14.38 -26.82 -40.42
C PRO A 250 -12.87 -26.88 -40.08
N ALA A 251 -12.24 -25.74 -39.84
CA ALA A 251 -10.98 -25.68 -39.11
C ALA A 251 -11.25 -25.10 -37.72
N THR A 252 -11.14 -25.94 -36.71
CA THR A 252 -11.12 -25.54 -35.30
C THR A 252 -9.96 -24.58 -35.07
N SER A 253 -10.24 -23.27 -35.12
CA SER A 253 -9.37 -22.27 -34.52
C SER A 253 -9.80 -22.08 -33.07
N THR A 254 -9.00 -22.62 -32.17
CA THR A 254 -8.93 -22.15 -30.79
C THR A 254 -8.84 -20.62 -30.79
N PRO A 255 -9.51 -19.91 -29.87
CA PRO A 255 -9.35 -18.46 -29.76
C PRO A 255 -7.94 -18.19 -29.23
N VAL A 256 -7.00 -17.94 -30.15
CA VAL A 256 -5.74 -17.30 -29.83
C VAL A 256 -6.10 -15.91 -29.33
N THR A 257 -6.03 -15.70 -28.02
CA THR A 257 -6.14 -14.38 -27.41
C THR A 257 -4.98 -13.54 -27.95
N ALA A 258 -5.22 -12.79 -29.01
CA ALA A 258 -4.21 -11.98 -29.68
C ALA A 258 -3.70 -10.91 -28.71
N ASN A 259 -2.40 -10.92 -28.46
CA ASN A 259 -1.71 -9.81 -27.80
C ASN A 259 -1.58 -8.67 -28.82
N PRO A 260 -2.01 -7.42 -28.53
CA PRO A 260 -2.01 -6.33 -29.49
C PRO A 260 -0.62 -5.92 -30.02
N GLN A 261 0.49 -6.33 -29.38
CA GLN A 261 1.85 -6.18 -29.94
C GLN A 261 2.34 -7.42 -30.72
N GLY A 262 1.53 -8.47 -30.86
CA GLY A 262 1.84 -9.62 -31.72
C GLY A 262 2.95 -10.55 -31.21
N PHE A 263 3.32 -10.52 -29.92
CA PHE A 263 4.29 -11.47 -29.37
C PHE A 263 3.77 -12.91 -29.40
N THR A 264 4.55 -13.84 -29.94
CA THR A 264 4.12 -15.23 -30.18
C THR A 264 4.60 -16.23 -29.11
N ASP A 265 5.41 -15.78 -28.15
CA ASP A 265 6.11 -16.66 -27.19
C ASP A 265 5.94 -16.25 -25.72
N LEU A 266 4.97 -15.39 -25.40
CA LEU A 266 4.70 -14.98 -24.01
C LEU A 266 4.22 -16.14 -23.12
N ASP A 267 3.66 -17.17 -23.71
CA ASP A 267 3.28 -18.42 -23.05
C ASP A 267 4.49 -19.18 -22.49
N LYS A 268 5.71 -18.93 -22.99
CA LYS A 268 6.95 -19.50 -22.44
C LYS A 268 7.36 -18.89 -21.09
N ALA A 269 6.73 -17.81 -20.66
CA ALA A 269 6.91 -17.25 -19.32
C ALA A 269 6.21 -18.13 -18.25
N PRO A 270 6.67 -18.09 -16.98
CA PRO A 270 5.93 -18.66 -15.86
C PRO A 270 4.49 -18.17 -15.83
N LYS A 271 3.54 -19.07 -15.53
CA LYS A 271 2.10 -18.83 -15.66
C LYS A 271 1.66 -17.57 -14.91
N GLU A 272 2.22 -17.38 -13.73
CA GLU A 272 1.91 -16.31 -12.77
C GLU A 272 2.31 -14.93 -13.31
N LEU A 273 3.28 -14.86 -14.22
CA LEU A 273 3.76 -13.59 -14.79
C LEU A 273 3.05 -13.23 -16.10
N ARG A 274 2.38 -14.18 -16.76
CA ARG A 274 1.86 -14.00 -18.13
C ARG A 274 0.88 -12.85 -18.28
N SER A 275 0.03 -12.59 -17.29
CA SER A 275 -0.90 -11.45 -17.30
C SER A 275 -0.12 -10.13 -17.34
N TYR A 276 0.87 -9.96 -16.48
CA TYR A 276 1.72 -8.77 -16.44
C TYR A 276 2.40 -8.50 -17.79
N LEU A 277 2.91 -9.55 -18.43
CA LEU A 277 3.54 -9.43 -19.74
C LEU A 277 2.54 -9.01 -20.82
N LYS A 278 1.30 -9.53 -20.78
CA LYS A 278 0.24 -9.14 -21.74
C LYS A 278 -0.15 -7.68 -21.56
N ASP A 279 -0.37 -7.23 -20.34
CA ASP A 279 -0.75 -5.85 -20.05
C ASP A 279 0.36 -4.88 -20.47
N LEU A 280 1.62 -5.19 -20.12
CA LEU A 280 2.76 -4.36 -20.50
C LEU A 280 3.04 -4.39 -22.01
N ALA A 281 2.80 -5.52 -22.68
CA ALA A 281 2.82 -5.56 -24.13
C ALA A 281 1.74 -4.65 -24.69
N GLN A 282 0.50 -4.73 -24.22
CA GLN A 282 -0.58 -3.87 -24.70
C GLN A 282 -0.32 -2.38 -24.43
N LEU A 283 0.32 -2.05 -23.31
CA LEU A 283 0.81 -0.69 -23.02
C LEU A 283 2.02 -0.29 -23.88
N GLY A 284 2.52 -1.19 -24.72
CA GLY A 284 3.64 -1.03 -25.65
C GLY A 284 5.02 -1.00 -24.97
N VAL A 285 5.10 -1.30 -23.66
CA VAL A 285 6.33 -1.12 -22.85
C VAL A 285 7.41 -2.09 -23.32
N LEU A 286 6.98 -3.29 -23.69
CA LEU A 286 7.85 -4.34 -24.20
C LEU A 286 8.16 -4.09 -25.68
N PRO A 287 9.44 -3.97 -26.07
CA PRO A 287 9.81 -3.61 -27.44
C PRO A 287 9.65 -4.80 -28.39
N LEU A 288 9.07 -4.56 -29.56
CA LEU A 288 9.23 -5.44 -30.71
C LEU A 288 10.63 -5.26 -31.28
N ARG A 289 11.44 -6.32 -31.26
CA ARG A 289 12.81 -6.26 -31.79
C ARG A 289 12.75 -6.11 -33.31
N SER A 290 13.31 -5.04 -33.85
CA SER A 290 13.58 -4.97 -35.29
C SER A 290 14.96 -5.58 -35.55
N SER A 291 15.06 -6.49 -36.52
CA SER A 291 16.38 -6.89 -37.04
C SER A 291 16.90 -5.74 -37.91
N ASP A 292 17.88 -5.01 -37.39
CA ASP A 292 18.77 -4.08 -38.10
C ASP A 292 18.19 -2.82 -38.79
N THR A 293 19.12 -1.93 -39.10
CA THR A 293 19.02 -0.53 -39.53
C THR A 293 18.44 -0.36 -40.94
N LYS A 294 17.16 -0.69 -41.11
CA LYS A 294 16.18 -0.12 -42.08
C LYS A 294 14.85 -0.82 -41.84
N SER A 295 14.16 -0.42 -40.77
CA SER A 295 12.92 -1.08 -40.33
C SER A 295 11.73 -0.65 -41.17
N THR A 296 11.45 -1.38 -42.25
CA THR A 296 10.07 -1.56 -42.73
C THR A 296 9.33 -2.48 -41.75
N ALA A 297 8.02 -2.26 -41.56
CA ALA A 297 7.19 -2.99 -40.60
C ALA A 297 7.22 -4.53 -40.70
N ALA A 298 7.76 -5.07 -41.80
CA ALA A 298 7.87 -6.49 -42.12
C ALA A 298 8.99 -7.26 -41.39
N ASN A 299 9.99 -6.61 -40.78
CA ASN A 299 11.13 -7.28 -40.12
C ASN A 299 11.17 -7.11 -38.58
N ARG A 300 9.99 -6.95 -37.96
CA ARG A 300 9.87 -7.02 -36.49
C ARG A 300 9.81 -8.47 -36.05
N SER A 301 10.80 -8.89 -35.27
CA SER A 301 10.75 -10.12 -34.52
C SER A 301 9.59 -10.05 -33.52
N THR A 302 8.68 -11.01 -33.65
CA THR A 302 7.55 -11.23 -32.74
C THR A 302 7.96 -12.03 -31.49
N LEU A 303 9.26 -12.29 -31.30
CA LEU A 303 9.78 -13.03 -30.15
C LEU A 303 10.19 -12.09 -29.03
N PHE A 304 9.56 -12.26 -27.87
CA PHE A 304 9.90 -11.55 -26.63
C PHE A 304 11.08 -12.19 -25.89
N GLU A 305 11.18 -13.53 -25.93
CA GLU A 305 12.14 -14.34 -25.18
C GLU A 305 12.03 -14.18 -23.65
N PRO A 306 10.91 -14.54 -23.00
CA PRO A 306 10.65 -14.24 -21.58
C PRO A 306 11.71 -14.77 -20.60
N ASN A 307 12.36 -15.90 -20.92
CA ASN A 307 13.36 -16.54 -20.07
C ASN A 307 14.80 -16.07 -20.36
N LYS A 308 15.00 -15.18 -21.32
CA LYS A 308 16.31 -14.59 -21.61
C LYS A 308 16.72 -13.65 -20.49
N ILE A 309 18.01 -13.67 -20.13
CA ILE A 309 18.58 -12.73 -19.17
C ILE A 309 18.54 -11.31 -19.76
N ILE A 310 17.99 -10.37 -18.98
CA ILE A 310 17.90 -8.98 -19.38
C ILE A 310 19.22 -8.25 -19.11
N THR A 311 19.62 -7.37 -20.02
CA THR A 311 20.78 -6.49 -19.81
C THR A 311 20.39 -5.23 -19.06
N ARG A 312 21.39 -4.55 -18.48
CA ARG A 312 21.20 -3.27 -17.78
C ARG A 312 20.59 -2.19 -18.67
N ARG A 313 21.01 -2.10 -19.94
CA ARG A 313 20.41 -1.14 -20.90
C ARG A 313 18.94 -1.44 -21.20
N GLU A 314 18.60 -2.71 -21.35
CA GLU A 314 17.23 -3.13 -21.68
C GLU A 314 16.30 -2.78 -20.53
N TYR A 315 16.71 -3.10 -19.30
CA TYR A 315 15.92 -2.75 -18.12
C TYR A 315 15.82 -1.25 -17.90
N ALA A 316 16.89 -0.46 -18.08
CA ALA A 316 16.85 0.99 -17.97
C ALA A 316 15.82 1.61 -18.94
N ARG A 317 15.79 1.14 -20.20
CA ARG A 317 14.80 1.57 -21.18
C ARG A 317 13.38 1.20 -20.76
N TRP A 318 13.17 -0.04 -20.32
CA TRP A 318 11.84 -0.49 -19.89
C TRP A 318 11.37 0.26 -18.64
N LEU A 319 12.25 0.51 -17.69
CA LEU A 319 11.96 1.24 -16.45
C LEU A 319 11.43 2.65 -16.75
N VAL A 320 12.16 3.42 -17.57
CA VAL A 320 11.74 4.78 -17.96
C VAL A 320 10.47 4.74 -18.80
N THR A 321 10.39 3.82 -19.77
CA THR A 321 9.22 3.71 -20.66
C THR A 321 7.96 3.37 -19.89
N ALA A 322 8.03 2.37 -19.00
CA ALA A 322 6.90 1.94 -18.17
C ALA A 322 6.46 3.06 -17.23
N ASN A 323 7.40 3.64 -16.49
CA ASN A 323 7.12 4.75 -15.58
C ASN A 323 6.44 5.91 -16.30
N ASN A 324 7.02 6.37 -17.41
CA ASN A 324 6.53 7.57 -18.08
C ASN A 324 5.18 7.36 -18.77
N ARG A 325 4.84 6.11 -19.14
CA ARG A 325 3.51 5.78 -19.65
C ARG A 325 2.47 5.68 -18.55
N ILE A 326 2.81 4.97 -17.46
CA ILE A 326 1.92 4.85 -16.30
C ILE A 326 1.58 6.22 -15.73
N TYR A 327 2.53 7.15 -15.73
CA TYR A 327 2.36 8.53 -15.27
C TYR A 327 2.34 9.55 -16.41
N SER A 328 1.71 9.21 -17.53
CA SER A 328 1.63 10.10 -18.70
C SER A 328 0.90 11.43 -18.43
N ASP A 329 -0.04 11.41 -17.49
CA ASP A 329 -0.82 12.54 -16.98
C ASP A 329 -0.13 13.30 -15.83
N ARG A 330 0.90 12.69 -15.19
CA ARG A 330 1.58 13.23 -14.01
C ARG A 330 3.04 13.53 -14.31
N SER A 331 3.28 14.67 -14.95
CA SER A 331 4.63 15.08 -15.39
C SER A 331 5.69 15.14 -14.27
N GLY A 332 5.30 15.40 -13.02
CA GLY A 332 6.18 15.37 -11.85
C GLY A 332 6.66 13.97 -11.44
N GLN A 333 5.99 12.92 -11.91
CA GLN A 333 6.34 11.52 -11.64
C GLN A 333 7.06 10.85 -12.82
N GLN A 334 7.22 11.56 -13.94
CA GLN A 334 7.98 11.09 -15.09
C GLN A 334 9.49 11.29 -14.90
N VAL A 335 10.28 10.32 -15.36
CA VAL A 335 11.72 10.44 -15.47
C VAL A 335 12.04 11.27 -16.71
N ARG A 336 12.78 12.36 -16.53
CA ARG A 336 13.26 13.19 -17.65
C ARG A 336 14.37 12.46 -18.39
N LEU A 337 14.30 12.48 -19.72
CA LEU A 337 15.39 11.99 -20.56
C LEU A 337 16.55 12.98 -20.52
N GLY A 338 17.78 12.46 -20.54
CA GLY A 338 18.98 13.27 -20.61
C GLY A 338 19.08 14.01 -21.94
N SER A 339 19.56 15.24 -21.91
CA SER A 339 19.72 16.06 -23.11
C SER A 339 20.95 15.63 -23.92
N SER A 340 20.81 15.55 -25.25
CA SER A 340 21.92 15.33 -26.18
C SER A 340 23.00 16.43 -26.12
N GLY A 341 22.69 17.59 -25.54
CA GLY A 341 23.64 18.67 -25.25
C GLY A 341 24.57 18.39 -24.07
N THR A 342 24.14 17.63 -23.07
CA THR A 342 24.85 17.46 -21.80
C THR A 342 26.09 16.57 -21.91
N LYS A 343 27.08 16.75 -21.02
CA LYS A 343 28.25 15.87 -20.94
C LYS A 343 27.81 14.47 -20.47
N PRO A 344 28.26 13.38 -21.14
CA PRO A 344 28.00 12.02 -20.69
C PRO A 344 28.48 11.78 -19.25
N VAL A 345 27.61 11.18 -18.43
CA VAL A 345 27.95 10.79 -17.05
C VAL A 345 28.88 9.57 -17.00
N PHE A 346 28.65 8.61 -17.89
CA PHE A 346 29.43 7.38 -17.96
C PHE A 346 30.34 7.36 -19.20
N GLN A 347 31.55 6.80 -19.05
CA GLN A 347 32.54 6.74 -20.12
C GLN A 347 32.15 5.77 -21.24
N ASP A 348 31.40 4.72 -20.92
CA ASP A 348 30.95 3.65 -21.82
C ASP A 348 29.54 3.88 -22.39
N VAL A 349 28.95 5.05 -22.14
CA VAL A 349 27.67 5.48 -22.72
C VAL A 349 27.85 6.85 -23.38
N PRO A 350 28.53 6.92 -24.54
CA PRO A 350 28.68 8.16 -25.29
C PRO A 350 27.33 8.63 -25.87
N LYS A 351 27.26 9.89 -26.33
CA LYS A 351 26.05 10.48 -26.95
C LYS A 351 25.52 9.71 -28.16
N THR A 352 26.38 8.95 -28.84
CA THR A 352 26.01 8.10 -29.99
C THR A 352 25.36 6.78 -29.57
N ASN A 353 25.37 6.45 -28.28
CA ASN A 353 24.71 5.25 -27.78
C ASN A 353 23.18 5.41 -27.93
N PRO A 354 22.46 4.42 -28.46
CA PRO A 354 21.01 4.53 -28.66
C PRO A 354 20.22 4.64 -27.35
N ASP A 355 20.81 4.26 -26.21
CA ASP A 355 20.21 4.41 -24.87
C ASP A 355 20.81 5.58 -24.09
N PHE A 356 21.57 6.47 -24.74
CA PHE A 356 22.23 7.60 -24.09
C PHE A 356 21.24 8.41 -23.26
N GLU A 357 20.17 8.94 -23.87
CA GLU A 357 19.23 9.84 -23.19
C GLU A 357 18.53 9.15 -22.01
N VAL A 358 18.18 7.87 -22.14
CA VAL A 358 17.55 7.09 -21.07
C VAL A 358 18.52 6.91 -19.88
N ILE A 359 19.73 6.43 -20.15
CA ILE A 359 20.71 6.12 -19.11
C ILE A 359 21.22 7.42 -18.45
N GLN A 360 21.46 8.45 -19.26
CA GLN A 360 21.84 9.78 -18.80
C GLN A 360 20.75 10.36 -17.89
N GLY A 361 19.48 10.32 -18.31
CA GLY A 361 18.35 10.84 -17.53
C GLY A 361 18.17 10.14 -16.18
N LEU A 362 18.32 8.80 -16.15
CA LEU A 362 18.29 8.05 -14.89
C LEU A 362 19.44 8.42 -13.94
N ALA A 363 20.64 8.68 -14.47
CA ALA A 363 21.79 9.07 -13.66
C ALA A 363 21.65 10.50 -13.14
N GLU A 364 21.19 11.43 -13.96
CA GLU A 364 20.90 12.81 -13.59
C GLU A 364 19.76 12.90 -12.56
N ALA A 365 18.79 11.98 -12.61
CA ALA A 365 17.75 11.83 -11.61
C ALA A 365 18.23 11.13 -10.31
N GLY A 366 19.49 10.67 -10.25
CA GLY A 366 20.04 9.96 -9.09
C GLY A 366 19.45 8.56 -8.84
N ILE A 367 18.71 8.00 -9.81
CA ILE A 367 18.05 6.69 -9.69
C ILE A 367 19.05 5.54 -9.86
N ILE A 368 20.03 5.72 -10.74
CA ILE A 368 21.13 4.75 -10.93
C ILE A 368 22.44 5.30 -10.34
N PRO A 369 23.27 4.45 -9.70
CA PRO A 369 24.55 4.88 -9.14
C PRO A 369 25.45 5.51 -10.21
N SER A 370 26.00 6.68 -9.91
CA SER A 370 26.87 7.42 -10.82
C SER A 370 27.77 8.41 -10.07
N PRO A 371 28.76 9.04 -10.72
CA PRO A 371 29.57 10.08 -10.08
C PRO A 371 28.72 11.26 -9.57
N LEU A 372 27.55 11.52 -10.19
CA LEU A 372 26.62 12.57 -9.75
C LEU A 372 25.93 12.24 -8.42
N SER A 373 25.74 10.95 -8.11
CA SER A 373 25.13 10.49 -6.86
C SER A 373 26.16 10.30 -5.73
N GLY A 374 27.36 10.87 -5.85
CA GLY A 374 28.47 10.71 -4.90
C GLY A 374 29.33 9.47 -5.11
N GLU A 375 29.06 8.67 -6.16
CA GLU A 375 29.78 7.43 -6.46
C GLU A 375 30.90 7.67 -7.46
N ALA A 376 31.91 8.44 -7.06
CA ALA A 376 32.99 8.93 -7.94
C ALA A 376 33.75 7.81 -8.69
N THR A 377 33.74 6.58 -8.15
CA THR A 377 34.40 5.41 -8.76
C THR A 377 33.54 4.69 -9.80
N VAL A 378 32.22 4.97 -9.85
CA VAL A 378 31.29 4.36 -10.79
C VAL A 378 31.27 5.15 -12.10
N VAL A 379 32.37 5.08 -12.84
CA VAL A 379 32.54 5.82 -14.12
C VAL A 379 31.99 5.10 -15.35
N SER A 380 31.53 3.86 -15.19
CA SER A 380 31.00 3.02 -16.27
C SER A 380 29.64 2.44 -15.89
N PHE A 381 28.69 2.49 -16.81
CA PHE A 381 27.35 1.94 -16.64
C PHE A 381 27.30 0.43 -16.90
N ARG A 382 28.17 -0.10 -17.77
CA ARG A 382 28.19 -1.48 -18.27
C ARG A 382 26.85 -1.90 -18.91
N PRO A 383 26.46 -1.29 -20.03
CA PRO A 383 25.12 -1.45 -20.58
C PRO A 383 24.74 -2.90 -20.91
N ASP A 384 25.69 -3.70 -21.40
CA ASP A 384 25.43 -5.07 -21.87
C ASP A 384 25.62 -6.13 -20.78
N ALA A 385 26.04 -5.74 -19.58
CA ALA A 385 26.13 -6.67 -18.47
C ALA A 385 24.73 -7.15 -18.01
N PRO A 386 24.60 -8.40 -17.55
CA PRO A 386 23.37 -8.91 -16.95
C PRO A 386 22.89 -8.05 -15.78
N LEU A 387 21.58 -7.81 -15.70
CA LEU A 387 20.97 -7.19 -14.52
C LEU A 387 20.82 -8.23 -13.40
N THR A 388 21.29 -7.91 -12.19
CA THR A 388 21.10 -8.76 -11.00
C THR A 388 19.87 -8.32 -10.20
N ARG A 389 19.32 -9.23 -9.39
CA ARG A 389 18.10 -8.98 -8.58
C ARG A 389 18.23 -7.77 -7.66
N GLU A 390 19.37 -7.63 -6.98
CA GLU A 390 19.60 -6.48 -6.08
C GLU A 390 19.68 -5.15 -6.83
N VAL A 391 20.26 -5.13 -8.04
CA VAL A 391 20.39 -3.92 -8.85
C VAL A 391 19.04 -3.54 -9.45
N MET A 392 18.25 -4.53 -9.89
CA MET A 392 16.89 -4.31 -10.36
C MET A 392 16.06 -3.56 -9.31
N LEU A 393 16.09 -4.01 -8.05
CA LEU A 393 15.38 -3.35 -6.96
C LEU A 393 15.96 -1.98 -6.64
N LEU A 394 17.28 -1.87 -6.57
CA LEU A 394 17.94 -0.58 -6.29
C LEU A 394 17.52 0.52 -7.26
N TRP A 395 17.27 0.18 -8.53
CA TRP A 395 16.82 1.14 -9.54
C TRP A 395 15.31 1.32 -9.56
N LYS A 396 14.54 0.27 -9.26
CA LYS A 396 13.07 0.30 -9.32
C LYS A 396 12.48 1.06 -8.15
N LEU A 397 12.95 0.79 -6.93
CA LEU A 397 12.27 1.23 -5.72
C LEU A 397 12.18 2.76 -5.56
N PRO A 398 13.17 3.57 -5.94
CA PRO A 398 13.01 5.03 -5.90
C PRO A 398 11.83 5.54 -6.75
N LEU A 399 11.45 4.82 -7.81
CA LEU A 399 10.28 5.15 -8.63
C LEU A 399 8.98 4.62 -8.03
N ASP A 400 9.03 3.66 -7.11
CA ASP A 400 7.87 3.16 -6.37
C ASP A 400 7.58 4.04 -5.16
N THR A 401 8.59 4.31 -4.34
CA THR A 401 8.41 5.06 -3.09
C THR A 401 8.22 6.56 -3.33
N ARG A 402 8.72 7.08 -4.46
CA ARG A 402 8.75 8.54 -4.77
C ARG A 402 9.43 9.38 -3.68
N GLN A 403 10.22 8.73 -2.85
CA GLN A 403 10.90 9.30 -1.69
C GLN A 403 12.28 8.69 -1.57
N ALA A 404 13.15 9.34 -0.80
CA ALA A 404 14.43 8.77 -0.43
C ALA A 404 14.21 7.40 0.22
N LEU A 405 14.98 6.40 -0.21
CA LEU A 405 14.92 5.07 0.39
C LEU A 405 15.35 5.16 1.87
N PRO A 406 14.68 4.43 2.77
CA PRO A 406 15.00 4.47 4.19
C PRO A 406 16.42 3.98 4.46
N ALA A 407 16.98 4.37 5.60
CA ALA A 407 18.16 3.69 6.10
C ALA A 407 17.82 2.22 6.37
N ALA A 408 18.73 1.31 6.06
CA ALA A 408 18.53 -0.12 6.27
C ALA A 408 19.79 -0.77 6.80
N SER A 409 19.60 -1.72 7.71
CA SER A 409 20.63 -2.63 8.19
C SER A 409 20.39 -4.04 7.65
N LEU A 410 21.43 -4.87 7.71
CA LEU A 410 21.31 -6.29 7.37
C LEU A 410 20.26 -6.98 8.26
N ASP A 411 20.22 -6.64 9.54
CA ASP A 411 19.32 -7.29 10.50
C ASP A 411 17.86 -6.90 10.25
N ALA A 412 17.59 -5.64 9.89
CA ALA A 412 16.24 -5.22 9.49
C ALA A 412 15.72 -6.00 8.27
N VAL A 413 16.58 -6.27 7.28
CA VAL A 413 16.21 -7.09 6.11
C VAL A 413 15.99 -8.56 6.50
N LYS A 414 16.78 -9.11 7.42
CA LYS A 414 16.57 -10.48 7.91
C LYS A 414 15.26 -10.62 8.68
N GLU A 415 14.93 -9.64 9.52
CA GLU A 415 13.72 -9.65 10.34
C GLU A 415 12.46 -9.53 9.47
N THR A 416 12.47 -8.65 8.47
CA THR A 416 11.33 -8.41 7.59
C THR A 416 11.14 -9.50 6.54
N TRP A 417 12.19 -9.85 5.79
CA TRP A 417 12.08 -10.80 4.68
C TRP A 417 12.42 -12.25 5.03
N GLY A 418 13.17 -12.51 6.11
CA GLY A 418 13.60 -13.86 6.46
C GLY A 418 14.59 -14.49 5.48
N PHE A 419 15.29 -13.70 4.66
CA PHE A 419 16.23 -14.24 3.67
C PHE A 419 17.46 -14.89 4.33
N GLN A 420 17.69 -16.16 3.99
CA GLN A 420 18.85 -16.92 4.45
C GLN A 420 20.17 -16.37 3.92
N ASP A 421 20.14 -15.71 2.77
CA ASP A 421 21.29 -15.12 2.09
C ASP A 421 21.31 -13.59 2.12
N ALA A 422 20.62 -12.97 3.09
CA ALA A 422 20.60 -11.52 3.27
C ALA A 422 22.03 -10.91 3.34
N GLY A 423 22.99 -11.64 3.94
CA GLY A 423 24.38 -11.20 4.06
C GLY A 423 25.14 -11.10 2.72
N LYS A 424 24.56 -11.57 1.61
CA LYS A 424 25.13 -11.44 0.26
C LYS A 424 24.60 -10.22 -0.50
N ILE A 425 23.61 -9.51 0.05
CA ILE A 425 23.03 -8.32 -0.56
C ILE A 425 24.05 -7.19 -0.48
N ASP A 426 24.24 -6.46 -1.58
CA ASP A 426 25.05 -5.24 -1.54
C ASP A 426 24.51 -4.27 -0.47
N PRO A 427 25.36 -3.69 0.40
CA PRO A 427 24.90 -2.77 1.45
C PRO A 427 24.02 -1.62 0.92
N LYS A 428 24.26 -1.14 -0.29
CA LYS A 428 23.46 -0.06 -0.91
C LYS A 428 22.11 -0.54 -1.42
N ALA A 429 21.96 -1.83 -1.66
CA ALA A 429 20.70 -2.46 -2.07
C ALA A 429 19.83 -2.87 -0.87
N LEU A 430 20.39 -2.96 0.35
CA LEU A 430 19.61 -3.28 1.56
C LEU A 430 18.42 -2.34 1.75
N ARG A 431 18.62 -1.03 1.52
CA ARG A 431 17.54 -0.02 1.59
C ARG A 431 16.43 -0.24 0.58
N ALA A 432 16.76 -0.70 -0.62
CA ALA A 432 15.77 -1.01 -1.63
C ALA A 432 15.02 -2.30 -1.28
N VAL A 433 15.72 -3.32 -0.79
CA VAL A 433 15.09 -4.58 -0.35
C VAL A 433 14.16 -4.33 0.84
N LEU A 434 14.57 -3.51 1.81
CA LEU A 434 13.73 -3.15 2.95
C LEU A 434 12.50 -2.34 2.52
N ALA A 435 12.69 -1.33 1.66
CA ALA A 435 11.58 -0.54 1.12
C ALA A 435 10.58 -1.41 0.32
N ASP A 436 11.06 -2.40 -0.43
CA ASP A 436 10.19 -3.32 -1.16
C ASP A 436 9.26 -4.12 -0.25
N PHE A 437 9.72 -4.45 0.98
CA PHE A 437 8.86 -5.12 1.97
C PHE A 437 7.65 -4.28 2.36
N GLN A 438 7.83 -2.95 2.45
CA GLN A 438 6.79 -2.02 2.88
C GLN A 438 5.62 -1.94 1.87
N ASN A 439 5.86 -2.36 0.62
CA ASN A 439 4.79 -2.50 -0.38
C ASN A 439 3.92 -3.75 -0.19
N GLY A 440 4.18 -4.57 0.83
CA GLY A 440 3.35 -5.72 1.20
C GLY A 440 3.19 -6.70 0.03
N ASP A 441 1.95 -7.04 -0.31
CA ASP A 441 1.66 -7.96 -1.42
C ASP A 441 1.99 -7.38 -2.80
N LEU A 442 2.12 -6.06 -2.92
CA LEU A 442 2.55 -5.38 -4.14
C LEU A 442 4.07 -5.32 -4.28
N ALA A 443 4.85 -5.85 -3.33
CA ALA A 443 6.31 -5.91 -3.39
C ALA A 443 6.81 -6.52 -4.72
N ASN A 444 7.85 -5.90 -5.29
CA ASN A 444 8.47 -6.34 -6.53
C ASN A 444 9.04 -7.75 -6.39
N ILE A 445 9.64 -8.10 -5.24
CA ILE A 445 10.17 -9.44 -4.96
C ILE A 445 9.05 -10.49 -5.02
N ARG A 446 7.93 -10.28 -4.32
CA ARG A 446 6.82 -11.23 -4.29
C ARG A 446 6.22 -11.42 -5.67
N ARG A 447 6.12 -10.34 -6.43
CA ARG A 447 5.53 -10.35 -7.75
C ARG A 447 6.40 -11.04 -8.80
N ALA A 448 7.69 -10.77 -8.80
CA ALA A 448 8.60 -11.35 -9.79
C ALA A 448 9.03 -12.78 -9.42
N LEU A 449 9.23 -13.05 -8.13
CA LEU A 449 9.88 -14.27 -7.63
C LEU A 449 8.94 -15.20 -6.85
N GLY A 450 7.75 -14.74 -6.48
CA GLY A 450 6.86 -15.46 -5.57
C GLY A 450 7.40 -15.50 -4.13
N TYR A 451 6.84 -16.41 -3.33
CA TYR A 451 7.38 -16.69 -2.00
C TYR A 451 8.79 -17.28 -2.10
N THR A 452 9.74 -16.67 -1.38
CA THR A 452 11.12 -17.17 -1.32
C THR A 452 11.78 -16.80 -0.01
N THR A 453 12.61 -17.71 0.51
CA THR A 453 13.50 -17.47 1.64
C THR A 453 14.96 -17.32 1.20
N LEU A 454 15.22 -17.34 -0.11
CA LEU A 454 16.56 -17.21 -0.70
C LEU A 454 16.50 -16.20 -1.85
N PHE A 455 16.89 -14.96 -1.57
CA PHE A 455 16.74 -13.84 -2.49
C PHE A 455 17.68 -14.00 -3.71
N GLN A 456 18.87 -14.54 -3.51
CA GLN A 456 19.93 -14.70 -4.52
C GLN A 456 20.29 -13.35 -5.15
N PRO A 457 20.83 -12.38 -4.38
CA PRO A 457 20.99 -10.98 -4.82
C PRO A 457 21.82 -10.82 -6.09
N LYS A 458 22.79 -11.71 -6.33
CA LYS A 458 23.69 -11.70 -7.49
C LYS A 458 23.16 -12.50 -8.70
N LYS A 459 22.02 -13.17 -8.57
CA LYS A 459 21.42 -13.92 -9.67
C LYS A 459 20.91 -12.95 -10.73
N SER A 460 21.17 -13.27 -11.99
CA SER A 460 20.67 -12.50 -13.12
C SER A 460 19.15 -12.64 -13.27
N VAL A 461 18.52 -11.57 -13.74
CA VAL A 461 17.07 -11.47 -13.88
C VAL A 461 16.65 -11.82 -15.31
N THR A 462 15.59 -12.59 -15.45
CA THR A 462 14.96 -12.88 -16.74
C THR A 462 14.08 -11.71 -17.20
N ARG A 463 13.80 -11.61 -18.49
CA ARG A 463 12.90 -10.59 -19.04
C ARG A 463 11.50 -10.64 -18.45
N ALA A 464 10.97 -11.83 -18.18
CA ALA A 464 9.66 -11.98 -17.56
C ALA A 464 9.64 -11.46 -16.11
N GLU A 465 10.64 -11.83 -15.29
CA GLU A 465 10.78 -11.31 -13.92
C GLU A 465 10.93 -9.78 -13.92
N ALA A 466 11.77 -9.23 -14.81
CA ALA A 466 11.97 -7.79 -14.93
C ALA A 466 10.72 -7.05 -15.43
N ALA A 467 9.98 -7.62 -16.37
CA ALA A 467 8.72 -7.03 -16.81
C ALA A 467 7.69 -7.01 -15.68
N ALA A 468 7.59 -8.09 -14.90
CA ALA A 468 6.64 -8.18 -13.79
C ALA A 468 6.82 -7.05 -12.76
N THR A 469 8.06 -6.68 -12.42
CA THR A 469 8.31 -5.56 -11.49
C THR A 469 7.82 -4.22 -12.03
N LEU A 470 7.84 -4.02 -13.35
CA LEU A 470 7.38 -2.79 -14.02
C LEU A 470 5.86 -2.71 -14.20
N TRP A 471 5.11 -3.77 -13.86
CA TRP A 471 3.66 -3.78 -14.02
C TRP A 471 2.93 -2.80 -13.09
N TYR A 472 3.57 -2.35 -12.00
CA TYR A 472 3.02 -1.36 -11.08
C TYR A 472 4.13 -0.43 -10.64
N PHE A 473 3.75 0.81 -10.39
CA PHE A 473 4.59 1.80 -9.73
C PHE A 473 3.80 2.48 -8.62
N GLY A 474 4.47 2.75 -7.50
CA GLY A 474 3.89 3.41 -6.34
C GLY A 474 3.97 2.59 -5.06
N SER A 475 3.54 3.19 -3.96
CA SER A 475 3.30 2.56 -2.66
C SER A 475 1.92 1.89 -2.62
N GLN A 476 1.62 1.14 -1.56
CA GLN A 476 0.30 0.54 -1.37
C GLN A 476 -0.79 1.62 -1.30
N GLY A 477 -1.77 1.56 -2.19
CA GLY A 477 -2.94 2.48 -2.21
C GLY A 477 -2.76 3.78 -3.01
N GLU A 478 -1.54 4.13 -3.43
CA GLU A 478 -1.25 5.37 -4.19
C GLU A 478 -0.62 5.12 -5.55
N GLY A 479 -0.32 3.86 -5.87
CA GLY A 479 0.30 3.48 -7.14
C GLY A 479 -0.70 3.22 -8.26
N LEU A 480 -0.13 2.94 -9.44
CA LEU A 480 -0.85 2.64 -10.66
C LEU A 480 -0.23 1.41 -11.33
N SER A 481 -1.09 0.48 -11.73
CA SER A 481 -0.75 -0.69 -12.53
C SER A 481 -0.92 -0.43 -14.03
N ALA A 482 -0.25 -1.24 -14.84
CA ALA A 482 -0.48 -1.26 -16.28
C ALA A 482 -1.94 -1.63 -16.61
N LEU A 483 -2.56 -2.52 -15.83
CA LEU A 483 -3.96 -2.92 -16.03
C LEU A 483 -4.93 -1.76 -15.80
N GLU A 484 -4.77 -1.01 -14.70
CA GLU A 484 -5.62 0.16 -14.41
C GLU A 484 -5.52 1.22 -15.52
N LEU A 485 -4.32 1.44 -16.06
CA LEU A 485 -4.14 2.36 -17.18
C LEU A 485 -4.83 1.86 -18.46
N LEU A 486 -4.84 0.54 -18.71
CA LEU A 486 -5.54 -0.05 -19.85
C LEU A 486 -7.07 -0.03 -19.71
N GLN A 487 -7.57 -0.06 -18.47
CA GLN A 487 -9.01 -0.02 -18.17
C GLN A 487 -9.55 1.40 -18.05
N SER A 488 -8.68 2.39 -17.87
CA SER A 488 -9.06 3.80 -17.85
C SER A 488 -9.58 4.21 -19.23
N PRO A 489 -10.82 4.74 -19.34
CA PRO A 489 -11.35 5.20 -20.61
C PRO A 489 -10.50 6.37 -21.12
N SER A 490 -9.64 6.08 -22.10
CA SER A 490 -8.91 7.10 -22.83
C SER A 490 -9.92 7.90 -23.67
N GLY A 491 -10.40 9.03 -23.16
CA GLY A 491 -11.19 9.98 -23.96
C GLY A 491 -12.31 10.70 -23.21
N VAL A 492 -11.98 11.78 -22.51
CA VAL A 492 -12.84 12.97 -22.55
C VAL A 492 -12.23 13.88 -23.59
N THR A 493 -12.69 13.71 -24.84
CA THR A 493 -12.63 14.79 -25.82
C THR A 493 -13.31 15.98 -25.16
N ALA A 494 -12.57 17.07 -24.97
CA ALA A 494 -13.15 18.33 -24.54
C ALA A 494 -14.32 18.65 -25.48
N SER A 495 -15.55 18.56 -24.98
CA SER A 495 -16.70 19.15 -25.65
C SER A 495 -16.37 20.63 -25.88
N PRO A 496 -16.58 21.17 -27.09
CA PRO A 496 -16.41 22.59 -27.32
C PRO A 496 -17.41 23.30 -26.41
N ARG A 497 -16.89 24.16 -25.52
CA ARG A 497 -17.71 25.07 -24.73
C ARG A 497 -18.57 25.86 -25.73
N PRO A 498 -19.91 25.85 -25.62
CA PRO A 498 -20.71 26.74 -26.43
C PRO A 498 -20.38 28.15 -25.97
N ASP A 499 -19.77 28.93 -26.85
CA ASP A 499 -19.74 30.38 -26.72
C ASP A 499 -21.19 30.85 -26.69
N GLY A 500 -21.60 31.36 -25.53
CA GLY A 500 -22.88 32.02 -25.30
C GLY A 500 -22.69 33.54 -25.26
N PRO A 501 -23.70 34.29 -25.72
CA PRO A 501 -23.60 35.60 -26.38
C PRO A 501 -23.16 36.78 -25.52
#